data_AF-A0A8J3NTI3-F1
#
_entry.id   AF-A0A8J3NTI3-F1
#
_cell.length_a   1.000
_cell.length_b   1.000
_cell.length_c   1.000
_cell.angle_alpha   90.00
_cell.angle_beta   90.00
_cell.angle_gamma   90.00
#
_symmetry.space_group_name_H-M   'P 1'
#
loop_
_entity.id
_entity.type
_entity.pdbx_description
1 polymer ?
#
loop_
_entity_poly.entity_id
_entity_poly.type
_entity_poly.pdbx_seq_one_letter_code
_entity_poly.pdbx_strand_id
1 'polypeptide(L)'
;MRRLLALLPVVALAACTPAAPSPGPSSAPTAGRTSSPAATPFPDDGVAQVSCDHVIGTEPSPAARLPVLLDAVALPVAQQLQVTAVDGRWWAKQGLVVRPGTPVDLEIVGEAALTSTIGWGNPGPAVTRIRVFCPDLYDVPGWYVFAGGYTVDKPRCLPLRVRSGTRETLARIPVGAPC
;
A
#
# COMPACT_ATOMS: atom_id res chain seq x y z
N MET A 1 29.49 61.07 22.28
CA MET A 1 30.37 61.10 23.46
C MET A 1 29.50 61.24 24.71
N ARG A 2 29.67 60.33 25.70
CA ARG A 2 29.43 60.39 27.18
C ARG A 2 28.17 61.10 27.71
N ARG A 3 27.48 60.73 28.80
CA ARG A 3 27.44 59.72 29.90
C ARG A 3 26.17 60.14 30.72
N LEU A 4 25.35 59.31 31.36
CA LEU A 4 25.44 58.75 32.72
C LEU A 4 24.05 58.09 32.99
N LEU A 5 23.92 56.82 33.38
CA LEU A 5 24.00 56.23 34.74
C LEU A 5 22.89 56.68 35.73
N ALA A 6 21.96 55.77 36.05
CA ALA A 6 21.36 55.60 37.40
C ALA A 6 20.65 54.22 37.52
N LEU A 7 20.74 53.64 38.72
CA LEU A 7 20.50 52.24 39.12
C LEU A 7 19.06 51.93 39.59
N LEU A 8 18.65 50.64 39.43
CA LEU A 8 17.83 49.67 40.25
C LEU A 8 16.95 50.19 41.44
N PRO A 9 15.81 49.53 41.84
CA PRO A 9 15.69 48.06 42.01
C PRO A 9 14.30 47.35 41.79
N VAL A 10 14.39 46.01 41.61
CA VAL A 10 13.60 44.89 42.20
C VAL A 10 12.07 45.00 42.37
N VAL A 11 11.31 44.04 41.79
CA VAL A 11 10.41 43.10 42.51
C VAL A 11 10.26 41.83 41.66
N ALA A 12 10.76 40.70 42.15
CA ALA A 12 10.49 39.37 41.61
C ALA A 12 9.37 38.74 42.45
N LEU A 13 8.16 38.65 41.88
CA LEU A 13 7.07 37.89 42.47
C LEU A 13 7.17 36.43 42.01
N ALA A 14 7.64 35.59 42.93
CA ALA A 14 7.53 34.13 42.83
C ALA A 14 6.06 33.74 42.97
N ALA A 15 5.42 33.33 41.87
CA ALA A 15 4.11 32.72 41.89
C ALA A 15 4.28 31.19 41.97
N CYS A 16 4.19 30.64 43.18
CA CYS A 16 4.04 29.21 43.40
C CYS A 16 2.67 28.77 42.85
N THR A 17 2.66 28.04 41.74
CA THR A 17 1.46 27.34 41.27
C THR A 17 1.38 25.99 41.98
N PRO A 18 0.28 25.63 42.65
CA PRO A 18 0.15 24.33 43.29
C PRO A 18 0.15 23.21 42.24
N ALA A 19 0.98 22.19 42.48
CA ALA A 19 0.99 20.96 41.71
C ALA A 19 -0.36 20.24 41.84
N ALA A 20 -0.99 19.94 40.71
CA ALA A 20 -2.18 19.10 40.66
C ALA A 20 -1.84 17.68 41.13
N PRO A 21 -2.74 16.99 41.85
CA PRO A 21 -2.53 15.61 42.26
C PRO A 21 -2.44 14.70 41.04
N SER A 22 -1.40 13.85 41.02
CA SER A 22 -1.23 12.81 40.01
C SER A 22 -2.39 11.81 40.07
N PRO A 23 -3.10 11.55 38.96
CA PRO A 23 -4.00 10.41 38.92
C PRO A 23 -3.16 9.12 38.97
N GLY A 24 -3.52 8.23 39.89
CA GLY A 24 -2.87 6.93 40.05
C GLY A 24 -2.91 6.05 38.79
N PRO A 25 -2.20 4.92 38.77
CA PRO A 25 -2.14 4.04 37.61
C PRO A 25 -3.53 3.47 37.32
N SER A 26 -4.22 4.08 36.36
CA SER A 26 -5.43 3.54 35.78
C SER A 26 -5.04 2.25 35.06
N SER A 27 -5.47 1.12 35.62
CA SER A 27 -5.31 -0.18 34.99
C SER A 27 -6.11 -0.17 33.70
N ALA A 28 -5.43 0.02 32.57
CA ALA A 28 -6.04 -0.08 31.26
C ALA A 28 -6.57 -1.51 31.09
N PRO A 29 -7.81 -1.70 30.64
CA PRO A 29 -8.27 -3.03 30.28
C PRO A 29 -7.39 -3.54 29.13
N THR A 30 -6.79 -4.72 29.31
CA THR A 30 -6.17 -5.46 28.22
C THR A 30 -7.21 -5.62 27.12
N ALA A 31 -7.11 -4.80 26.08
CA ALA A 31 -7.87 -4.99 24.86
C ALA A 31 -7.49 -6.38 24.34
N GLY A 32 -8.36 -7.36 24.57
CA GLY A 32 -8.26 -8.66 23.93
C GLY A 32 -8.15 -8.39 22.44
N ARG A 33 -7.05 -8.85 21.83
CA ARG A 33 -6.95 -8.93 20.38
C ARG A 33 -8.07 -9.85 19.95
N THR A 34 -9.21 -9.28 19.55
CA THR A 34 -10.24 -10.01 18.80
C THR A 34 -9.51 -10.53 17.58
N SER A 35 -9.23 -11.83 17.56
CA SER A 35 -8.68 -12.52 16.41
C SER A 35 -9.73 -12.37 15.31
N SER A 36 -9.51 -11.40 14.41
CA SER A 36 -10.23 -11.39 13.14
C SER A 36 -10.11 -12.77 12.52
N PRO A 37 -11.19 -13.36 12.00
CA PRO A 37 -11.12 -14.64 11.32
C PRO A 37 -10.02 -14.54 10.27
N ALA A 38 -9.07 -15.49 10.33
CA ALA A 38 -7.99 -15.54 9.36
C ALA A 38 -8.61 -15.55 7.97
N ALA A 39 -8.24 -14.58 7.13
CA ALA A 39 -8.75 -14.53 5.79
C ALA A 39 -8.35 -15.83 5.08
N THR A 40 -9.31 -16.47 4.44
CA THR A 40 -9.05 -17.75 3.77
C THR A 40 -8.22 -17.47 2.51
N PRO A 41 -7.12 -18.19 2.28
CA PRO A 41 -6.43 -18.18 1.00
C PRO A 41 -7.40 -18.52 -0.14
N PHE A 42 -7.07 -18.09 -1.36
CA PHE A 42 -7.80 -18.52 -2.53
C PHE A 42 -7.63 -20.04 -2.76
N PRO A 43 -8.64 -20.72 -3.35
CA PRO A 43 -8.48 -22.11 -3.76
C PRO A 43 -7.38 -22.25 -4.82
N ASP A 44 -6.72 -23.39 -4.85
CA ASP A 44 -5.79 -23.75 -5.92
C ASP A 44 -6.58 -24.24 -7.15
N ASP A 45 -6.85 -23.31 -8.06
CA ASP A 45 -7.60 -23.52 -9.30
C ASP A 45 -6.74 -23.23 -10.54
N GLY A 46 -5.41 -23.28 -10.40
CA GLY A 46 -4.46 -23.02 -11.48
C GLY A 46 -4.23 -21.54 -11.81
N VAL A 47 -4.86 -20.61 -11.08
CA VAL A 47 -4.52 -19.17 -11.19
C VAL A 47 -3.12 -18.92 -10.64
N ALA A 48 -2.32 -18.16 -11.38
CA ALA A 48 -0.96 -17.82 -10.98
C ALA A 48 -0.91 -17.12 -9.62
N GLN A 49 -0.05 -17.62 -8.73
CA GLN A 49 0.14 -17.09 -7.38
C GLN A 49 1.43 -16.26 -7.31
N VAL A 50 1.38 -15.11 -6.62
CA VAL A 50 2.58 -14.34 -6.28
C VAL A 50 3.09 -14.85 -4.93
N SER A 51 4.26 -15.51 -4.92
CA SER A 51 4.88 -16.01 -3.69
C SER A 51 5.32 -14.87 -2.77
N CYS A 52 5.12 -15.04 -1.47
CA CYS A 52 5.57 -14.12 -0.43
C CYS A 52 7.09 -14.08 -0.29
N ASP A 53 7.82 -15.06 -0.81
CA ASP A 53 9.29 -15.02 -0.88
C ASP A 53 9.79 -13.92 -1.83
N HIS A 54 8.90 -13.36 -2.65
CA HIS A 54 9.20 -12.26 -3.55
C HIS A 54 8.89 -10.87 -2.97
N VAL A 55 8.58 -10.77 -1.67
CA VAL A 55 8.50 -9.47 -0.98
C VAL A 55 9.86 -8.80 -1.04
N ILE A 56 9.92 -7.62 -1.65
CA ILE A 56 11.15 -6.83 -1.79
C ILE A 56 11.31 -5.75 -0.70
N GLY A 57 10.28 -5.59 0.14
CA GLY A 57 10.28 -4.62 1.22
C GLY A 57 8.89 -4.43 1.83
N THR A 58 8.87 -3.65 2.91
CA THR A 58 7.65 -3.29 3.63
C THR A 58 7.54 -1.77 3.77
N GLU A 59 6.34 -1.21 3.63
CA GLU A 59 6.08 0.22 3.89
C GLU A 59 5.04 0.39 5.00
N PRO A 60 5.18 1.36 5.92
CA PRO A 60 4.21 1.56 7.00
C PRO A 60 2.81 1.96 6.47
N SER A 61 2.76 2.62 5.32
CA SER A 61 1.53 2.94 4.58
C SER A 61 1.83 3.06 3.08
N PRO A 62 0.84 2.81 2.20
CA PRO A 62 1.03 3.00 0.77
C PRO A 62 1.26 4.47 0.46
N ALA A 63 2.13 4.74 -0.52
CA ALA A 63 2.36 6.10 -1.01
C ALA A 63 1.04 6.79 -1.43
N ALA A 64 0.90 8.09 -1.18
CA ALA A 64 -0.32 8.86 -1.45
C ALA A 64 -0.84 8.77 -2.90
N ARG A 65 0.05 8.51 -3.87
CA ARG A 65 -0.27 8.29 -5.29
C ARG A 65 -0.89 6.92 -5.60
N LEU A 66 -0.95 6.02 -4.63
CA LEU A 66 -1.51 4.68 -4.71
C LEU A 66 -2.73 4.58 -3.79
N PRO A 67 -3.93 4.98 -4.25
CA PRO A 67 -5.15 4.77 -3.48
C PRO A 67 -5.32 3.30 -3.11
N VAL A 68 -5.76 3.06 -1.87
CA VAL A 68 -6.08 1.73 -1.37
C VAL A 68 -7.47 1.33 -1.86
N LEU A 69 -7.55 0.16 -2.49
CA LEU A 69 -8.79 -0.44 -2.95
C LEU A 69 -9.15 -1.63 -2.06
N LEU A 70 -10.43 -1.70 -1.65
CA LEU A 70 -10.98 -2.77 -0.83
C LEU A 70 -10.20 -3.01 0.48
N ASP A 71 -9.50 -2.01 1.00
CA ASP A 71 -8.60 -2.13 2.16
C ASP A 71 -7.49 -3.20 2.00
N ALA A 72 -7.21 -3.64 0.76
CA ALA A 72 -6.44 -4.85 0.50
C ALA A 72 -5.20 -4.61 -0.36
N VAL A 73 -5.29 -3.71 -1.33
CA VAL A 73 -4.22 -3.44 -2.31
C VAL A 73 -4.19 -1.97 -2.65
N ALA A 74 -3.00 -1.40 -2.84
CA ALA A 74 -2.83 -0.04 -3.33
C ALA A 74 -2.36 -0.05 -4.79
N LEU A 75 -3.07 0.67 -5.66
CA LEU A 75 -2.87 0.64 -7.12
C LEU A 75 -2.75 2.04 -7.72
N PRO A 76 -2.02 2.23 -8.84
CA PRO A 76 -1.77 3.55 -9.44
C PRO A 76 -2.94 4.04 -10.32
N VAL A 77 -4.15 4.13 -9.77
CA VAL A 77 -5.35 4.57 -10.52
C VAL A 77 -5.37 6.08 -10.82
N ALA A 78 -4.54 6.87 -10.12
CA ALA A 78 -4.54 8.33 -10.18
C ALA A 78 -3.39 8.94 -10.99
N GLN A 79 -2.46 8.13 -11.50
CA GLN A 79 -1.25 8.61 -12.17
C GLN A 79 -0.91 7.76 -13.38
N GLN A 80 -0.73 8.42 -14.54
CA GLN A 80 -0.22 7.77 -15.74
C GLN A 80 1.17 7.16 -15.48
N LEU A 81 1.25 5.85 -15.68
CA LEU A 81 2.51 5.12 -15.59
C LEU A 81 3.39 5.41 -16.79
N GLN A 82 4.68 5.56 -16.52
CA GLN A 82 5.70 5.61 -17.55
C GLN A 82 5.89 4.22 -18.15
N VAL A 83 6.08 4.17 -19.47
CA VAL A 83 6.27 2.92 -20.21
C VAL A 83 7.59 2.94 -20.97
N THR A 84 8.16 1.76 -21.18
CA THR A 84 9.32 1.55 -22.06
C THR A 84 8.97 0.48 -23.08
N ALA A 85 9.39 0.67 -24.33
CA ALA A 85 9.23 -0.34 -25.37
C ALA A 85 10.20 -1.50 -25.13
N VAL A 86 9.67 -2.72 -25.07
CA VAL A 86 10.41 -3.98 -24.91
C VAL A 86 9.80 -4.99 -25.87
N ASP A 87 10.59 -5.47 -26.84
CA ASP A 87 10.18 -6.49 -27.82
C ASP A 87 8.84 -6.19 -28.52
N GLY A 88 8.64 -4.93 -28.95
CA GLY A 88 7.43 -4.49 -29.63
C GLY A 88 6.20 -4.31 -28.74
N ARG A 89 6.35 -4.46 -27.42
CA ARG A 89 5.30 -4.19 -26.41
C ARG A 89 5.72 -3.06 -25.48
N TRP A 90 4.78 -2.53 -24.71
CA TRP A 90 5.02 -1.44 -23.76
C TRP A 90 4.93 -1.96 -22.34
N TRP A 91 6.02 -1.80 -21.59
CA TRP A 91 6.12 -2.25 -20.22
C TRP A 91 6.17 -1.08 -19.25
N ALA A 92 5.34 -1.12 -18.21
CA ALA A 92 5.34 -0.17 -17.10
C ALA A 92 5.74 -0.88 -15.81
N LYS A 93 6.88 -0.48 -15.24
CA LYS A 93 7.28 -0.91 -13.89
C LYS A 93 6.32 -0.32 -12.86
N GLN A 94 5.77 -1.17 -11.99
CA GLN A 94 4.94 -0.74 -10.87
C GLN A 94 5.09 -1.73 -9.71
N GLY A 95 5.38 -1.21 -8.51
CA GLY A 95 5.30 -2.02 -7.29
C GLY A 95 3.85 -2.39 -6.97
N LEU A 96 3.60 -3.66 -6.66
CA LEU A 96 2.32 -4.09 -6.10
C LEU A 96 2.42 -4.00 -4.59
N VAL A 97 1.51 -3.26 -3.96
CA VAL A 97 1.51 -3.00 -2.53
C VAL A 97 0.25 -3.61 -1.93
N VAL A 98 0.41 -4.62 -1.07
CA VAL A 98 -0.71 -5.41 -0.52
C VAL A 98 -0.69 -5.45 0.99
N ARG A 99 -1.89 -5.54 1.58
CA ARG A 99 -2.06 -5.69 3.01
C ARG A 99 -1.78 -7.15 3.40
N PRO A 100 -0.90 -7.41 4.39
CA PRO A 100 -0.70 -8.74 4.94
C PRO A 100 -1.98 -9.31 5.54
N GLY A 101 -2.16 -10.61 5.44
CA GLY A 101 -3.35 -11.33 5.89
C GLY A 101 -4.60 -11.07 5.06
N THR A 102 -4.52 -10.32 3.94
CA THR A 102 -5.67 -10.02 3.08
C THR A 102 -5.46 -10.58 1.67
N PRO A 103 -6.33 -11.49 1.19
CA PRO A 103 -6.21 -12.06 -0.15
C PRO A 103 -6.60 -11.02 -1.22
N VAL A 104 -5.81 -10.93 -2.28
CA VAL A 104 -6.06 -10.06 -3.44
C VAL A 104 -6.00 -10.87 -4.74
N ASP A 105 -7.03 -10.75 -5.56
CA ASP A 105 -7.12 -11.29 -6.92
C ASP A 105 -7.18 -10.12 -7.89
N LEU A 106 -6.26 -10.09 -8.85
CA LEU A 106 -6.17 -9.06 -9.89
C LEU A 106 -6.35 -9.72 -11.24
N GLU A 107 -7.29 -9.23 -12.03
CA GLU A 107 -7.65 -9.81 -13.33
C GLU A 107 -7.81 -8.70 -14.38
N ILE A 108 -7.09 -8.79 -15.49
CA ILE A 108 -7.35 -7.96 -16.67
C ILE A 108 -8.64 -8.47 -17.31
N VAL A 109 -9.58 -7.56 -17.58
CA VAL A 109 -10.92 -7.93 -18.10
C VAL A 109 -11.20 -7.33 -19.47
N GLY A 110 -12.14 -7.95 -20.20
CA GLY A 110 -12.55 -7.54 -21.54
C GLY A 110 -11.46 -7.75 -22.59
N GLU A 111 -11.57 -7.02 -23.71
CA GLU A 111 -10.65 -7.14 -24.86
C GLU A 111 -9.18 -6.89 -24.51
N ALA A 112 -8.90 -6.15 -23.42
CA ALA A 112 -7.53 -5.90 -23.00
C ALA A 112 -6.80 -7.18 -22.56
N ALA A 113 -7.52 -8.21 -22.10
CA ALA A 113 -6.94 -9.49 -21.69
C ALA A 113 -6.30 -10.25 -22.87
N LEU A 114 -6.69 -9.95 -24.12
CA LEU A 114 -6.13 -10.58 -25.31
C LEU A 114 -4.73 -10.05 -25.68
N THR A 115 -4.41 -8.83 -25.24
CA THR A 115 -3.21 -8.12 -25.70
C THR A 115 -2.36 -7.56 -24.56
N SER A 116 -2.77 -7.77 -23.30
CA SER A 116 -2.13 -7.23 -22.12
C SER A 116 -1.86 -8.33 -21.09
N THR A 117 -0.77 -8.19 -20.35
CA THR A 117 -0.40 -9.09 -19.26
C THR A 117 0.05 -8.27 -18.05
N ILE A 118 -0.08 -8.88 -16.88
CA ILE A 118 0.44 -8.43 -15.60
C ILE A 118 1.41 -9.49 -15.07
N GLY A 119 2.34 -9.08 -14.21
CA GLY A 119 3.25 -9.99 -13.55
C GLY A 119 3.95 -9.35 -12.37
N TRP A 120 3.92 -10.03 -11.23
CA TRP A 120 4.65 -9.67 -10.02
C TRP A 120 5.34 -10.90 -9.43
N GLY A 121 6.53 -10.69 -8.87
CA GLY A 121 7.49 -11.74 -8.54
C GLY A 121 8.84 -11.47 -9.20
N ASN A 122 9.91 -12.14 -8.78
CA ASN A 122 11.26 -11.88 -9.27
C ASN A 122 11.85 -13.07 -10.07
N PRO A 123 11.55 -13.22 -11.37
CA PRO A 123 10.51 -12.54 -12.15
C PRO A 123 9.14 -13.20 -11.99
N GLY A 124 8.06 -12.40 -12.11
CA GLY A 124 6.68 -12.89 -12.11
C GLY A 124 6.24 -13.37 -13.50
N PRO A 125 5.32 -14.33 -13.60
CA PRO A 125 4.82 -14.79 -14.89
C PRO A 125 3.99 -13.69 -15.60
N ALA A 126 4.07 -13.63 -16.92
CA ALA A 126 3.24 -12.74 -17.73
C ALA A 126 1.88 -13.40 -17.98
N VAL A 127 0.87 -13.01 -17.20
CA VAL A 127 -0.47 -13.61 -17.20
C VAL A 127 -1.55 -12.54 -17.19
N THR A 128 -2.81 -12.91 -17.35
CA THR A 128 -3.94 -11.96 -17.26
C THR A 128 -4.55 -11.89 -15.86
N ARG A 129 -4.25 -12.87 -14.99
CA ARG A 129 -4.79 -12.96 -13.65
C ARG A 129 -3.75 -13.47 -12.67
N ILE A 130 -3.65 -12.82 -11.52
CA ILE A 130 -2.83 -13.27 -10.39
C ILE A 130 -3.62 -13.26 -9.10
N ARG A 131 -3.15 -14.06 -8.14
CA ARG A 131 -3.59 -14.03 -6.75
C ARG A 131 -2.39 -13.84 -5.84
N VAL A 132 -2.60 -13.11 -4.77
CA VAL A 132 -1.61 -12.91 -3.72
C VAL A 132 -2.28 -13.01 -2.36
N PHE A 133 -1.70 -13.82 -1.50
CA PHE A 133 -2.07 -13.92 -0.10
C PHE A 133 -0.79 -14.19 0.68
N CYS A 134 -0.38 -13.22 1.47
CA CYS A 134 0.73 -13.38 2.40
C CYS A 134 0.19 -13.22 3.81
N PRO A 135 0.35 -14.23 4.68
CA PRO A 135 0.08 -14.04 6.10
C PRO A 135 1.02 -12.96 6.65
N ASP A 136 0.76 -12.51 7.88
CA ASP A 136 1.69 -11.59 8.53
C ASP A 136 2.96 -12.35 8.92
N LEU A 137 4.01 -12.20 8.11
CA LEU A 137 5.27 -12.96 8.18
C LEU A 137 6.40 -12.22 8.89
N TYR A 138 6.33 -10.90 8.96
CA TYR A 138 7.49 -10.07 9.37
C TYR A 138 7.32 -9.41 10.74
N ASP A 139 6.20 -9.65 11.45
CA ASP A 139 5.88 -9.07 12.77
C ASP A 139 6.06 -7.54 12.85
N VAL A 140 6.05 -6.86 11.70
CA VAL A 140 6.15 -5.41 11.56
C VAL A 140 4.88 -4.90 10.92
N PRO A 141 4.26 -3.84 11.48
CA PRO A 141 3.11 -3.23 10.86
C PRO A 141 3.52 -2.63 9.51
N GLY A 142 2.85 -3.06 8.45
CA GLY A 142 3.15 -2.52 7.13
C GLY A 142 2.42 -3.22 5.99
N TRP A 143 2.73 -2.75 4.80
CA TRP A 143 2.27 -3.25 3.51
C TRP A 143 3.42 -3.92 2.79
N TYR A 144 3.15 -5.06 2.18
CA TYR A 144 4.18 -5.81 1.47
C TYR A 144 4.29 -5.31 0.03
N VAL A 145 5.52 -5.12 -0.41
CA VAL A 145 5.84 -4.59 -1.74
C VAL A 145 6.45 -5.69 -2.60
N PHE A 146 5.90 -5.86 -3.80
CA PHE A 146 6.39 -6.80 -4.80
C PHE A 146 6.87 -6.07 -6.05
N ALA A 147 8.00 -6.52 -6.60
CA ALA A 147 8.47 -6.06 -7.91
C ALA A 147 7.62 -6.64 -9.04
N GLY A 148 7.28 -5.83 -10.04
CA GLY A 148 6.55 -6.28 -11.21
C GLY A 148 6.02 -5.12 -12.05
N GLY A 149 4.93 -5.37 -12.77
CA GLY A 149 4.28 -4.34 -13.57
C GLY A 149 3.28 -4.85 -14.59
N TYR A 150 3.04 -4.00 -15.59
CA TYR A 150 2.07 -4.21 -16.66
C TYR A 150 2.79 -4.25 -18.01
N THR A 151 2.31 -5.11 -18.90
CA THR A 151 2.73 -5.13 -20.31
C THR A 151 1.50 -5.01 -21.20
N VAL A 152 1.51 -4.06 -22.13
CA VAL A 152 0.41 -3.80 -23.07
C VAL A 152 0.95 -3.76 -24.51
N ASP A 153 0.10 -4.10 -25.49
CA ASP A 153 0.42 -3.98 -26.91
C ASP A 153 0.54 -2.52 -27.37
N LYS A 154 -0.23 -1.63 -26.73
CA LYS A 154 -0.18 -0.18 -26.94
C LYS A 154 -0.52 0.55 -25.64
N PRO A 155 -0.01 1.77 -25.42
CA PRO A 155 -0.38 2.59 -24.26
C PRO A 155 -1.90 2.74 -24.16
N ARG A 156 -2.47 2.53 -22.97
CA ARG A 156 -3.91 2.47 -22.76
C ARG A 156 -4.33 2.63 -21.30
N CYS A 157 -5.60 2.96 -21.09
CA CYS A 157 -6.27 2.77 -19.82
C CYS A 157 -6.72 1.31 -19.66
N LEU A 158 -5.99 0.55 -18.85
CA LEU A 158 -6.17 -0.89 -18.65
C LEU A 158 -7.24 -1.18 -17.59
N PRO A 159 -8.36 -1.86 -17.93
CA PRO A 159 -9.33 -2.31 -16.94
C PRO A 159 -8.78 -3.49 -16.13
N LEU A 160 -8.74 -3.32 -14.81
CA LEU A 160 -8.27 -4.33 -13.88
C LEU A 160 -9.35 -4.57 -12.82
N ARG A 161 -9.95 -5.75 -12.85
CA ARG A 161 -10.85 -6.18 -11.78
C ARG A 161 -10.01 -6.55 -10.56
N VAL A 162 -10.43 -6.04 -9.41
CA VAL A 162 -9.81 -6.27 -8.11
C VAL A 162 -10.82 -6.97 -7.22
N ARG A 163 -10.48 -8.15 -6.70
CA ARG A 163 -11.29 -8.84 -5.69
C ARG A 163 -10.51 -9.05 -4.41
N SER A 164 -11.22 -8.97 -3.30
CA SER A 164 -10.70 -9.32 -1.99
C SER A 164 -11.82 -9.90 -1.12
N GLY A 165 -11.72 -11.19 -0.81
CA GLY A 165 -12.82 -11.94 -0.21
C GLY A 165 -14.06 -11.88 -1.11
N THR A 166 -15.18 -11.42 -0.56
CA THR A 166 -16.47 -11.30 -1.28
C THR A 166 -16.67 -9.96 -1.98
N ARG A 167 -15.72 -9.04 -1.87
CA ARG A 167 -15.80 -7.69 -2.45
C ARG A 167 -15.06 -7.64 -3.78
N GLU A 168 -15.61 -6.89 -4.73
CA GLU A 168 -15.03 -6.64 -6.04
C GLU A 168 -15.14 -5.15 -6.40
N THR A 169 -14.15 -4.63 -7.11
CA THR A 169 -14.22 -3.32 -7.79
C THR A 169 -13.48 -3.36 -9.12
N LEU A 170 -13.78 -2.44 -10.02
CA LEU A 170 -13.06 -2.26 -11.28
C LEU A 170 -12.14 -1.05 -11.17
N ALA A 171 -10.83 -1.30 -11.23
CA ALA A 171 -9.81 -0.27 -11.35
C ALA A 171 -9.51 0.01 -12.83
N ARG A 172 -9.05 1.24 -13.09
CA ARG A 172 -8.63 1.71 -14.41
C ARG A 172 -7.20 2.20 -14.28
N ILE A 173 -6.25 1.47 -14.87
CA ILE A 173 -4.82 1.73 -14.74
C ILE A 173 -4.32 2.48 -15.99
N PRO A 174 -3.89 3.74 -15.88
CA PRO A 174 -3.38 4.51 -17.02
C PRO A 174 -1.95 4.07 -17.39
N VAL A 175 -1.81 3.04 -18.24
CA VAL A 175 -0.53 2.47 -18.66
C VAL A 175 -0.02 3.21 -19.91
N GLY A 176 0.85 4.20 -19.72
CA GLY A 176 1.43 4.99 -20.81
C GLY A 176 0.45 5.95 -21.50
N ALA A 177 -0.84 5.94 -21.14
CA ALA A 177 -1.86 6.86 -21.62
C ALA A 177 -2.90 7.10 -20.50
N PRO A 178 -3.60 8.25 -20.50
CA PRO A 178 -4.64 8.54 -19.52
C PRO A 178 -5.81 7.56 -19.56
N CYS A 179 -6.50 7.49 -18.43
CA CYS A 179 -7.89 7.08 -18.32
C CYS A 179 -8.77 8.34 -18.35
#